data_AF-A0A926DDA1-F1
#
_entry.id   AF-A0A926DDA1-F1
#
_cell.length_a   1.000
_cell.length_b   1.000
_cell.length_c   1.000
_cell.angle_alpha   90.00
_cell.angle_beta   90.00
_cell.angle_gamma   90.00
#
_symmetry.space_group_name_H-M   'P 1'
#
loop_
_entity.id
_entity.type
_entity.pdbx_description
1 polymer ?
#
loop_
_entity_poly.entity_id
_entity_poly.type
_entity_poly.pdbx_seq_one_letter_code
_entity_poly.pdbx_strand_id
1 'polypeptide(L)'
;MKQKRLTILAALLAVVILLGTLAGCSTQKPDSDPPPSDGTGEPAAPGDENTNTPSDGSQDGSADPEPDGGKDPAPDENPTPDDKPDTTPDPKPDTKPDPTPDPDPTPEPEPVPESTTPEEIVDKVKLTYPSSGTMSLSDSELKTFYGIDPSLLESYCVEIPTMNINAHEIAVFLLKDSADSKAVMEACKTRAEAIQKTFEDYLPDQFDIASNPVIKSSGRYVYFVIDENAEEIGKIISGCIK
;
A
#
# COMPACT_ATOMS: atom_id res chain seq x y z
N MET A 1 -46.05 22.14 16.70
CA MET A 1 -46.69 22.65 15.48
C MET A 1 -45.70 23.54 14.73
N LYS A 2 -45.46 23.22 13.45
CA LYS A 2 -45.05 24.08 12.32
C LYS A 2 -43.73 24.86 12.39
N GLN A 3 -42.79 24.34 11.60
CA GLN A 3 -41.70 24.99 10.88
C GLN A 3 -41.95 26.46 10.48
N LYS A 4 -40.85 27.20 10.32
CA LYS A 4 -40.48 27.85 9.04
C LYS A 4 -38.97 28.12 8.98
N ARG A 5 -38.30 27.38 8.09
CA ARG A 5 -37.04 27.77 7.42
C ARG A 5 -37.42 28.65 6.21
N LEU A 6 -36.74 29.78 5.97
CA LEU A 6 -36.75 30.61 4.73
C LEU A 6 -35.99 31.93 5.06
N THR A 7 -35.07 32.53 4.31
CA THR A 7 -34.37 32.27 3.04
C THR A 7 -33.18 33.24 2.94
N ILE A 8 -32.18 32.79 2.21
CA ILE A 8 -31.08 33.51 1.53
C ILE A 8 -31.47 34.90 1.01
N LEU A 9 -30.58 35.88 1.18
CA LEU A 9 -30.51 37.07 0.32
C LEU A 9 -29.06 37.27 -0.14
N ALA A 10 -28.88 37.10 -1.45
CA ALA A 10 -27.69 37.42 -2.20
C ALA A 10 -27.67 38.93 -2.53
N ALA A 11 -26.50 39.56 -2.38
CA ALA A 11 -26.12 40.86 -2.94
C ALA A 11 -24.60 40.99 -2.71
N LEU A 12 -23.74 41.48 -3.59
CA LEU A 12 -23.88 42.10 -4.90
C LEU A 12 -22.48 42.04 -5.54
N LEU A 13 -22.49 41.82 -6.85
CA LEU A 13 -21.40 41.86 -7.80
C LEU A 13 -20.58 43.17 -7.72
N ALA A 14 -19.24 43.08 -7.71
CA ALA A 14 -18.37 44.19 -8.08
C ALA A 14 -17.36 43.69 -9.11
N VAL A 15 -17.70 43.92 -10.38
CA VAL A 15 -16.86 43.78 -11.55
C VAL A 15 -15.87 44.95 -11.56
N VAL A 16 -14.57 44.68 -11.55
CA VAL A 16 -13.55 45.63 -12.00
C VAL A 16 -12.80 44.98 -13.15
N ILE A 17 -13.24 45.32 -14.36
CA ILE A 17 -12.52 45.09 -15.60
C ILE A 17 -11.37 46.10 -15.64
N LEU A 18 -10.13 45.63 -15.72
CA LEU A 18 -9.04 46.44 -16.26
C LEU A 18 -8.56 45.79 -17.57
N LEU A 19 -9.00 46.40 -18.67
CA LEU A 19 -8.46 46.18 -20.01
C LEU A 19 -7.01 46.69 -20.06
N GLY A 20 -6.11 45.85 -20.54
CA GLY A 20 -4.75 46.22 -20.94
C GLY A 20 -4.29 45.32 -22.08
N THR A 21 -4.83 45.55 -23.28
CA THR A 21 -4.31 44.96 -24.53
C THR A 21 -3.12 45.78 -25.01
N LEU A 22 -1.92 45.18 -24.99
CA LEU A 22 -0.81 45.61 -25.82
C LEU A 22 -0.46 44.48 -26.78
N ALA A 23 -0.84 44.72 -28.04
CA ALA A 23 -0.38 43.98 -29.19
C ALA A 23 1.13 44.16 -29.34
N GLY A 24 1.85 43.04 -29.44
CA GLY A 24 3.23 42.97 -29.87
C GLY A 24 3.39 41.75 -30.77
N CYS A 25 3.04 41.91 -32.05
CA CYS A 25 3.47 40.98 -33.09
C CYS A 25 4.95 41.21 -33.37
N SER A 26 5.79 40.21 -33.14
CA SER A 26 7.04 40.05 -33.90
C SER A 26 7.25 38.57 -34.20
N THR A 27 6.98 38.25 -35.45
CA THR A 27 7.57 37.14 -36.20
C THR A 27 9.08 37.08 -35.98
N GLN A 28 9.62 35.89 -35.70
CA GLN A 28 10.46 35.14 -36.63
C GLN A 28 11.43 34.21 -35.87
N LYS A 29 11.15 32.92 -35.97
CA LYS A 29 12.15 31.85 -35.86
C LYS A 29 12.98 31.87 -37.15
N PRO A 30 14.31 31.86 -37.07
CA PRO A 30 15.13 31.20 -38.05
C PRO A 30 15.76 29.96 -37.43
N ASP A 31 15.72 28.88 -38.20
CA ASP A 31 16.34 27.61 -37.94
C ASP A 31 17.83 27.76 -37.59
N SER A 32 18.28 26.96 -36.62
CA SER A 32 19.70 26.69 -36.41
C SER A 32 19.85 25.19 -36.49
N ASP A 33 20.07 24.72 -37.72
CA ASP A 33 20.58 23.38 -37.99
C ASP A 33 21.93 23.19 -37.27
N PRO A 34 22.23 21.98 -36.77
CA PRO A 34 23.52 21.67 -36.18
C PRO A 34 24.62 21.65 -37.26
N PRO A 35 25.90 21.89 -36.89
CA PRO A 35 26.99 21.78 -37.85
C PRO A 35 27.20 20.33 -38.32
N PRO A 36 27.67 20.11 -39.56
CA PRO A 36 28.03 18.79 -40.03
C PRO A 36 29.35 18.33 -39.38
N SER A 37 29.35 17.14 -38.78
CA SER A 37 30.59 16.43 -38.49
C SER A 37 30.88 15.49 -39.65
N ASP A 38 31.71 15.96 -40.58
CA ASP A 38 32.31 15.12 -41.62
C ASP A 38 33.11 13.99 -40.95
N GLY A 39 32.80 12.76 -41.36
CA GLY A 39 33.65 11.61 -41.11
C GLY A 39 34.78 11.57 -42.14
N THR A 40 35.97 11.17 -41.71
CA THR A 40 36.92 10.42 -42.55
C THR A 40 38.03 9.82 -41.69
N GLY A 41 38.21 8.49 -41.81
CA GLY A 41 39.53 7.87 -41.64
C GLY A 41 39.71 6.90 -40.47
N GLU A 42 39.12 5.71 -40.57
CA GLU A 42 39.86 4.47 -40.27
C GLU A 42 41.02 4.30 -41.29
N PRO A 43 42.10 3.50 -41.06
CA PRO A 43 41.99 2.09 -40.62
C PRO A 43 43.10 1.51 -39.70
N ALA A 44 42.73 0.35 -39.13
CA ALA A 44 43.52 -0.87 -38.86
C ALA A 44 44.60 -0.94 -37.75
N ALA A 45 44.25 -1.67 -36.66
CA ALA A 45 44.74 -2.99 -36.17
C ALA A 45 46.23 -3.40 -36.39
N PRO A 46 46.88 -4.31 -35.59
CA PRO A 46 46.28 -5.50 -34.93
C PRO A 46 46.90 -5.98 -33.57
N GLY A 47 46.38 -7.09 -33.04
CA GLY A 47 47.02 -7.98 -32.02
C GLY A 47 46.47 -7.81 -30.60
N ASP A 48 46.11 -8.83 -29.81
CA ASP A 48 46.34 -10.28 -29.89
C ASP A 48 45.25 -11.04 -29.11
N GLU A 49 44.84 -12.19 -29.64
CA GLU A 49 44.24 -13.28 -28.87
C GLU A 49 45.31 -13.88 -27.94
N ASN A 50 44.96 -14.19 -26.69
CA ASN A 50 45.60 -15.31 -26.03
C ASN A 50 44.64 -16.07 -25.10
N THR A 51 44.63 -17.37 -25.31
CA THR A 51 43.95 -18.41 -24.55
C THR A 51 44.92 -19.00 -23.50
N ASN A 52 44.37 -19.82 -22.59
CA ASN A 52 45.02 -20.75 -21.65
C ASN A 52 45.37 -20.29 -20.21
N THR A 53 44.61 -20.90 -19.28
CA THR A 53 44.98 -21.48 -17.96
C THR A 53 46.18 -22.45 -18.07
N PRO A 54 46.86 -22.97 -16.99
CA PRO A 54 46.57 -22.95 -15.53
C PRO A 54 47.78 -22.77 -14.54
N SER A 55 47.43 -22.74 -13.23
CA SER A 55 48.11 -23.36 -12.04
C SER A 55 49.23 -22.69 -11.22
N ASP A 56 48.96 -22.69 -9.90
CA ASP A 56 49.76 -23.14 -8.74
C ASP A 56 50.50 -22.12 -7.83
N GLY A 57 50.40 -22.36 -6.51
CA GLY A 57 51.03 -21.56 -5.44
C GLY A 57 50.57 -21.75 -3.98
N SER A 58 50.33 -23.00 -3.53
CA SER A 58 50.58 -23.65 -2.21
C SER A 58 50.65 -22.96 -0.81
N GLN A 59 50.36 -23.83 0.20
CA GLN A 59 50.68 -23.89 1.66
C GLN A 59 49.63 -23.32 2.65
N ASP A 60 49.27 -23.94 3.79
CA ASP A 60 49.63 -25.14 4.59
C ASP A 60 48.54 -25.22 5.70
N GLY A 61 47.85 -26.33 5.98
CA GLY A 61 48.29 -27.34 6.96
C GLY A 61 47.29 -27.48 8.13
N SER A 62 46.91 -28.73 8.44
CA SER A 62 46.31 -29.24 9.69
C SER A 62 44.77 -29.18 9.91
N ALA A 63 44.12 -30.32 9.68
CA ALA A 63 42.84 -30.71 10.30
C ALA A 63 42.88 -32.18 10.74
N ASP A 64 42.75 -32.43 12.04
CA ASP A 64 41.88 -33.41 12.75
C ASP A 64 42.14 -33.25 14.28
N PRO A 65 41.24 -33.59 15.25
CA PRO A 65 40.41 -34.81 15.29
C PRO A 65 38.91 -34.67 15.66
N GLU A 66 38.13 -35.53 15.00
CA GLU A 66 37.12 -36.50 15.50
C GLU A 66 35.71 -36.13 16.06
N PRO A 67 34.73 -37.07 15.91
CA PRO A 67 33.28 -36.79 15.89
C PRO A 67 32.45 -37.55 16.97
N ASP A 68 31.19 -37.18 17.19
CA ASP A 68 30.15 -38.12 17.67
C ASP A 68 28.72 -37.61 17.42
N GLY A 69 27.78 -38.52 17.11
CA GLY A 69 26.34 -38.28 17.22
C GLY A 69 25.47 -38.72 16.04
N GLY A 70 25.58 -39.97 15.59
CA GLY A 70 24.70 -40.61 14.60
C GLY A 70 23.31 -41.01 15.13
N LYS A 71 22.36 -41.22 14.21
CA LYS A 71 20.92 -41.51 14.41
C LYS A 71 20.56 -43.01 14.43
N ASP A 72 19.36 -43.28 14.98
CA ASP A 72 18.38 -44.37 14.71
C ASP A 72 18.64 -45.81 15.25
N PRO A 73 17.64 -46.74 15.35
CA PRO A 73 16.17 -46.69 15.63
C PRO A 73 15.68 -47.78 16.68
N ALA A 74 14.35 -47.95 16.87
CA ALA A 74 13.62 -48.95 17.73
C ALA A 74 13.54 -50.39 17.12
N PRO A 75 12.76 -51.43 17.60
CA PRO A 75 11.92 -51.69 18.81
C PRO A 75 11.97 -53.15 19.46
N ASP A 76 11.11 -53.38 20.48
CA ASP A 76 10.25 -54.58 20.79
C ASP A 76 10.55 -55.70 21.86
N GLU A 77 9.44 -56.13 22.49
CA GLU A 77 9.04 -57.38 23.21
C GLU A 77 9.16 -57.61 24.76
N ASN A 78 7.98 -57.54 25.44
CA ASN A 78 7.23 -58.45 26.37
C ASN A 78 7.96 -59.26 27.52
N PRO A 79 7.34 -59.60 28.70
CA PRO A 79 6.11 -60.44 28.85
C PRO A 79 5.11 -60.10 30.01
N THR A 80 3.86 -60.56 29.87
CA THR A 80 2.79 -60.77 30.88
C THR A 80 3.04 -62.01 31.77
N PRO A 81 2.48 -62.11 33.01
CA PRO A 81 1.26 -62.93 33.21
C PRO A 81 0.28 -62.51 34.35
N ASP A 82 -0.92 -63.11 34.30
CA ASP A 82 -2.12 -63.06 35.15
C ASP A 82 -1.97 -63.08 36.68
N ASP A 83 -2.94 -62.45 37.39
CA ASP A 83 -3.75 -63.13 38.43
C ASP A 83 -4.89 -62.24 38.98
N LYS A 84 -6.10 -62.81 39.08
CA LYS A 84 -7.32 -62.26 39.71
C LYS A 84 -7.42 -62.80 41.15
N PRO A 85 -7.84 -62.00 42.15
CA PRO A 85 -9.12 -62.32 42.79
C PRO A 85 -9.99 -61.10 43.17
N ASP A 86 -11.30 -61.35 43.19
CA ASP A 86 -12.38 -60.49 43.66
C ASP A 86 -12.14 -59.91 45.06
N THR A 87 -12.45 -58.62 45.24
CA THR A 87 -13.18 -58.14 46.43
C THR A 87 -13.94 -56.85 46.09
N THR A 88 -15.26 -56.90 46.23
CA THR A 88 -16.16 -55.74 46.28
C THR A 88 -15.99 -55.01 47.62
N PRO A 89 -15.85 -53.68 47.62
CA PRO A 89 -16.45 -52.87 48.68
C PRO A 89 -17.38 -51.77 48.13
N ASP A 90 -18.42 -51.49 48.91
CA ASP A 90 -19.58 -50.61 48.75
C ASP A 90 -19.50 -49.32 47.89
N PRO A 91 -20.64 -48.86 47.34
CA PRO A 91 -20.75 -47.58 46.66
C PRO A 91 -20.59 -46.41 47.66
N LYS A 92 -19.59 -45.57 47.40
CA LYS A 92 -19.39 -44.26 48.04
C LYS A 92 -20.44 -43.26 47.52
N PRO A 93 -20.97 -42.33 48.35
CA PRO A 93 -22.07 -41.44 47.97
C PRO A 93 -21.74 -40.55 46.76
N ASP A 94 -22.68 -40.49 45.81
CA ASP A 94 -22.71 -39.54 44.71
C ASP A 94 -22.68 -38.11 45.27
N THR A 95 -21.51 -37.49 45.26
CA THR A 95 -21.39 -36.04 45.37
C THR A 95 -21.57 -35.48 43.97
N LYS A 96 -22.81 -35.12 43.66
CA LYS A 96 -23.15 -34.32 42.48
C LYS A 96 -22.26 -33.08 42.46
N PRO A 97 -21.45 -32.85 41.41
CA PRO A 97 -20.78 -31.57 41.23
C PRO A 97 -21.81 -30.44 41.15
N ASP A 98 -21.54 -29.38 41.89
CA ASP A 98 -22.20 -28.09 41.79
C ASP A 98 -22.22 -27.66 40.31
N PRO A 99 -23.34 -27.20 39.74
CA PRO A 99 -23.31 -26.62 38.40
C PRO A 99 -22.33 -25.44 38.41
N THR A 100 -21.28 -25.54 37.59
CA THR A 100 -20.45 -24.40 37.19
C THR A 100 -21.37 -23.23 36.80
N PRO A 101 -21.11 -22.01 37.32
CA PRO A 101 -21.78 -20.82 36.84
C PRO A 101 -21.65 -20.77 35.32
N ASP A 102 -22.79 -20.61 34.65
CA ASP A 102 -22.86 -20.36 33.21
C ASP A 102 -21.94 -19.16 32.90
N PRO A 103 -21.01 -19.25 31.94
CA PRO A 103 -20.26 -18.07 31.51
C PRO A 103 -21.27 -16.99 31.11
N ASP A 104 -21.12 -15.80 31.71
CA ASP A 104 -21.87 -14.60 31.35
C ASP A 104 -21.92 -14.49 29.82
N PRO A 105 -23.10 -14.25 29.20
CA PRO A 105 -23.19 -14.08 27.77
C PRO A 105 -22.20 -12.99 27.36
N THR A 106 -21.25 -13.38 26.50
CA THR A 106 -20.35 -12.45 25.83
C THR A 106 -21.22 -11.34 25.23
N PRO A 107 -21.01 -10.05 25.57
CA PRO A 107 -21.84 -8.99 25.04
C PRO A 107 -21.84 -9.08 23.51
N GLU A 108 -23.04 -9.21 22.95
CA GLU A 108 -23.28 -9.13 21.52
C GLU A 108 -22.69 -7.80 21.02
N PRO A 109 -21.84 -7.80 19.98
CA PRO A 109 -21.21 -6.57 19.50
C PRO A 109 -22.31 -5.55 19.15
N GLU A 110 -22.21 -4.36 19.74
CA GLU A 110 -23.08 -3.24 19.40
C GLU A 110 -23.08 -3.02 17.87
N PRO A 111 -24.20 -2.62 17.25
CA PRO A 111 -24.27 -2.38 15.82
C PRO A 111 -23.27 -1.29 15.43
N VAL A 112 -22.23 -1.68 14.69
CA VAL A 112 -21.24 -0.75 14.15
C VAL A 112 -21.98 0.25 13.25
N PRO A 113 -21.81 1.57 13.44
CA PRO A 113 -22.45 2.58 12.61
C PRO A 113 -22.12 2.37 11.12
N GLU A 114 -23.07 2.66 10.23
CA GLU A 114 -23.03 2.51 8.76
C GLU A 114 -21.90 3.32 8.07
N SER A 115 -20.65 2.95 8.32
CA SER A 115 -19.46 3.48 7.64
C SER A 115 -19.34 2.83 6.27
N THR A 116 -19.33 3.60 5.18
CA THR A 116 -19.10 3.07 3.82
C THR A 116 -17.69 2.53 3.69
N THR A 117 -17.51 1.32 3.17
CA THR A 117 -16.17 0.71 3.15
C THR A 117 -15.24 1.44 2.16
N PRO A 118 -13.92 1.46 2.40
CA PRO A 118 -12.96 2.00 1.42
C PRO A 118 -13.09 1.38 0.02
N GLU A 119 -13.35 0.08 -0.08
CA GLU A 119 -13.54 -0.62 -1.36
C GLU A 119 -14.78 -0.09 -2.11
N GLU A 120 -15.93 0.04 -1.44
CA GLU A 120 -17.15 0.62 -2.04
C GLU A 120 -16.93 2.05 -2.54
N ILE A 121 -16.14 2.84 -1.80
CA ILE A 121 -15.80 4.20 -2.19
C ILE A 121 -14.96 4.19 -3.47
N VAL A 122 -13.91 3.36 -3.52
CA VAL A 122 -13.01 3.26 -4.68
C VAL A 122 -13.74 2.70 -5.90
N ASP A 123 -14.61 1.71 -5.74
CA ASP A 123 -15.44 1.18 -6.83
C ASP A 123 -16.34 2.25 -7.44
N LYS A 124 -16.93 3.11 -6.61
CA LYS A 124 -17.72 4.25 -7.10
C LYS A 124 -16.88 5.28 -7.83
N VAL A 125 -15.63 5.49 -7.41
CA VAL A 125 -14.67 6.31 -8.16
C VAL A 125 -14.40 5.67 -9.52
N LYS A 126 -14.08 4.37 -9.58
CA LYS A 126 -13.78 3.62 -10.81
C LYS A 126 -14.95 3.58 -11.80
N LEU A 127 -16.18 3.63 -11.30
CA LEU A 127 -17.37 3.74 -12.14
C LEU A 127 -17.47 5.11 -12.86
N THR A 128 -16.96 6.17 -12.23
CA THR A 128 -17.00 7.54 -12.77
C THR A 128 -15.74 7.89 -13.56
N TYR A 129 -14.59 7.45 -13.07
CA TYR A 129 -13.26 7.66 -13.61
C TYR A 129 -12.57 6.29 -13.80
N PRO A 130 -12.90 5.57 -14.89
CA PRO A 130 -12.33 4.25 -15.11
C PRO A 130 -10.84 4.35 -15.41
N SER A 131 -10.03 3.72 -14.56
CA SER A 131 -8.60 3.50 -14.81
C SER A 131 -8.37 2.05 -15.24
N SER A 132 -7.60 1.87 -16.32
CA SER A 132 -7.20 0.54 -16.80
C SER A 132 -5.85 0.15 -16.22
N GLY A 133 -5.69 -1.12 -15.85
CA GLY A 133 -4.40 -1.66 -15.43
C GLY A 133 -3.98 -1.20 -14.04
N THR A 134 -4.91 -1.15 -13.09
CA THR A 134 -4.62 -1.01 -11.66
C THR A 134 -4.62 -2.37 -10.96
N MET A 135 -3.98 -2.41 -9.80
CA MET A 135 -4.06 -3.53 -8.86
C MET A 135 -4.25 -3.00 -7.44
N SER A 136 -4.89 -3.81 -6.60
CA SER A 136 -5.05 -3.54 -5.18
C SER A 136 -3.82 -3.98 -4.39
N LEU A 137 -3.39 -3.20 -3.41
CA LEU A 137 -2.29 -3.59 -2.52
C LEU A 137 -2.72 -4.58 -1.44
N SER A 138 -1.82 -5.51 -1.10
CA SER A 138 -1.86 -6.31 0.12
C SER A 138 -1.25 -5.59 1.33
N ASP A 139 -1.43 -6.15 2.54
CA ASP A 139 -0.88 -5.60 3.78
C ASP A 139 0.64 -5.42 3.74
N SER A 140 1.34 -6.39 3.15
CA SER A 140 2.80 -6.35 3.00
C SER A 140 3.23 -5.22 2.06
N GLU A 141 2.48 -5.01 0.98
CA GLU A 141 2.75 -3.95 0.00
C GLU A 141 2.38 -2.58 0.55
N LEU A 142 1.27 -2.46 1.28
CA LEU A 142 0.90 -1.23 1.98
C LEU A 142 2.04 -0.78 2.90
N LYS A 143 2.57 -1.71 3.71
CA LYS A 143 3.71 -1.43 4.58
C LYS A 143 4.97 -1.05 3.80
N THR A 144 5.20 -1.69 2.65
CA THR A 144 6.37 -1.43 1.80
C THR A 144 6.30 -0.07 1.12
N PHE A 145 5.16 0.28 0.53
CA PHE A 145 4.99 1.50 -0.27
C PHE A 145 4.68 2.73 0.57
N TYR A 146 3.91 2.58 1.66
CA TYR A 146 3.47 3.70 2.49
C TYR A 146 4.16 3.74 3.85
N GLY A 147 4.72 2.63 4.34
CA GLY A 147 5.19 2.53 5.73
C GLY A 147 4.04 2.50 6.75
N ILE A 148 2.80 2.30 6.31
CA ILE A 148 1.63 2.21 7.19
C ILE A 148 1.55 0.80 7.77
N ASP A 149 1.36 0.70 9.09
CA ASP A 149 1.00 -0.55 9.74
C ASP A 149 -0.50 -0.82 9.57
N PRO A 150 -0.92 -1.92 8.91
CA PRO A 150 -2.33 -2.27 8.77
C PRO A 150 -3.07 -2.38 10.10
N SER A 151 -2.37 -2.59 11.22
CA SER A 151 -2.98 -2.65 12.56
C SER A 151 -3.69 -1.36 12.97
N LEU A 152 -3.33 -0.20 12.39
CA LEU A 152 -3.96 1.10 12.61
C LEU A 152 -5.31 1.23 11.88
N LEU A 153 -5.57 0.36 10.91
CA LEU A 153 -6.68 0.46 9.98
C LEU A 153 -7.77 -0.55 10.34
N GLU A 154 -9.02 -0.10 10.27
CA GLU A 154 -10.19 -0.99 10.27
C GLU A 154 -10.33 -1.65 8.90
N SER A 155 -10.11 -0.89 7.82
CA SER A 155 -10.01 -1.40 6.44
C SER A 155 -9.35 -0.36 5.54
N TYR A 156 -8.94 -0.77 4.33
CA TYR A 156 -8.43 0.13 3.31
C TYR A 156 -8.65 -0.43 1.91
N CYS A 157 -8.53 0.44 0.91
CA CYS A 157 -8.42 0.07 -0.49
C CYS A 157 -7.40 1.02 -1.14
N VAL A 158 -6.36 0.45 -1.76
CA VAL A 158 -5.33 1.20 -2.49
C VAL A 158 -5.18 0.60 -3.86
N GLU A 159 -5.47 1.39 -4.89
CA GLU A 159 -5.29 1.03 -6.30
C GLU A 159 -4.06 1.76 -6.85
N ILE A 160 -3.07 0.97 -7.29
CA ILE A 160 -1.86 1.49 -7.95
C ILE A 160 -1.76 0.99 -9.40
N PRO A 161 -0.99 1.64 -10.28
CA PRO A 161 -0.79 1.18 -11.65
C PRO A 161 0.06 -0.10 -11.66
N THR A 162 -0.34 -1.07 -12.45
CA THR A 162 0.44 -2.30 -12.71
C THR A 162 1.70 -2.02 -13.55
N MET A 163 1.72 -0.92 -14.28
CA MET A 163 2.84 -0.47 -15.09
C MET A 163 3.24 0.93 -14.68
N ASN A 164 4.54 1.16 -14.51
CA ASN A 164 5.09 2.46 -14.13
C ASN A 164 5.17 3.44 -15.32
N ILE A 165 4.04 3.66 -15.99
CA ILE A 165 3.89 4.56 -17.15
C ILE A 165 2.91 5.71 -16.88
N ASN A 166 2.24 5.68 -15.72
CA ASN A 166 1.44 6.79 -15.21
C ASN A 166 1.55 6.86 -13.68
N ALA A 167 1.24 8.02 -13.12
CA ALA A 167 1.32 8.29 -11.69
C ALA A 167 0.01 7.97 -10.93
N HIS A 168 -1.02 7.48 -11.63
CA HIS A 168 -2.38 7.30 -11.09
C HIS A 168 -2.39 6.47 -9.81
N GLU A 169 -2.87 7.00 -8.69
CA GLU A 169 -2.97 6.23 -7.45
C GLU A 169 -4.16 6.73 -6.64
N ILE A 170 -5.04 5.81 -6.22
CA ILE A 170 -6.19 6.13 -5.36
C ILE A 170 -6.11 5.26 -4.11
N ALA A 171 -6.05 5.90 -2.95
CA ALA A 171 -6.02 5.24 -1.66
C ALA A 171 -7.10 5.81 -0.74
N VAL A 172 -7.86 4.92 -0.10
CA VAL A 172 -8.83 5.26 0.95
C VAL A 172 -8.56 4.37 2.16
N PHE A 173 -8.40 5.01 3.32
CA PHE A 173 -8.11 4.36 4.59
C PHE A 173 -9.23 4.66 5.58
N LEU A 174 -9.81 3.61 6.19
CA LEU A 174 -10.67 3.73 7.35
C LEU A 174 -9.86 3.33 8.59
N LEU A 175 -9.56 4.31 9.44
CA LEU A 175 -8.76 4.15 10.65
C LEU A 175 -9.59 3.55 11.79
N LYS A 176 -8.94 2.79 12.68
CA LYS A 176 -9.56 2.38 13.96
C LYS A 176 -9.77 3.59 14.87
N ASP A 177 -8.76 4.46 14.96
CA ASP A 177 -8.79 5.70 15.71
C ASP A 177 -8.49 6.90 14.81
N SER A 178 -9.36 7.92 14.87
CA SER A 178 -9.16 9.19 14.17
C SER A 178 -7.88 9.94 14.60
N ALA A 179 -7.32 9.62 15.78
CA ALA A 179 -6.06 10.18 16.26
C ALA A 179 -4.87 9.85 15.33
N ASP A 180 -4.91 8.72 14.62
CA ASP A 180 -3.86 8.27 13.72
C ASP A 180 -3.91 8.96 12.34
N SER A 181 -4.95 9.76 12.07
CA SER A 181 -5.16 10.44 10.78
C SER A 181 -3.95 11.25 10.32
N LYS A 182 -3.29 11.97 11.23
CA LYS A 182 -2.10 12.76 10.90
C LYS A 182 -0.95 11.88 10.44
N ALA A 183 -0.70 10.76 11.12
CA ALA A 183 0.38 9.84 10.77
C ALA A 183 0.14 9.22 9.38
N VAL A 184 -1.10 8.79 9.11
CA VAL A 184 -1.47 8.23 7.79
C VAL A 184 -1.40 9.29 6.68
N MET A 185 -1.78 10.54 6.94
CA MET A 185 -1.61 11.64 5.97
C MET A 185 -0.14 11.92 5.65
N GLU A 186 0.77 11.90 6.63
CA GLU A 186 2.21 12.06 6.39
C GLU A 186 2.80 10.89 5.59
N ALA A 187 2.35 9.66 5.84
CA ALA A 187 2.70 8.51 5.01
C ALA A 187 2.25 8.68 3.55
N CYS A 188 1.04 9.19 3.32
CA CYS A 188 0.55 9.50 1.98
C CYS A 188 1.38 10.58 1.28
N LYS A 189 1.83 11.62 2.01
CA LYS A 189 2.72 12.64 1.45
C LYS A 189 4.07 12.06 1.04
N THR A 190 4.64 11.21 1.91
CA THR A 190 5.91 10.51 1.63
C THR A 190 5.77 9.63 0.38
N ARG A 191 4.63 8.93 0.23
CA ARG A 191 4.31 8.15 -0.96
C ARG A 191 4.22 9.03 -2.21
N ALA A 192 3.53 10.17 -2.13
CA ALA A 192 3.42 11.11 -3.25
C ALA A 192 4.80 11.62 -3.71
N GLU A 193 5.68 11.99 -2.78
CA GLU A 193 7.05 12.41 -3.09
C GLU A 193 7.86 11.30 -3.77
N ALA A 194 7.68 10.04 -3.36
CA ALA A 194 8.34 8.90 -4.00
C ALA A 194 7.85 8.66 -5.43
N ILE A 195 6.54 8.81 -5.67
CA ILE A 195 5.95 8.71 -7.02
C ILE A 195 6.46 9.87 -7.89
N GLN A 196 6.44 11.10 -7.36
CA GLN A 196 6.96 12.28 -8.06
C GLN A 196 8.41 12.07 -8.52
N LYS A 197 9.30 11.64 -7.61
CA LYS A 197 10.70 11.34 -7.94
C LYS A 197 10.87 10.27 -9.01
N THR A 198 9.94 9.33 -9.11
CA THR A 198 9.99 8.28 -10.14
C THR A 198 9.81 8.86 -11.55
N PHE A 199 9.04 9.94 -11.68
CA PHE A 199 8.72 10.54 -12.98
C PHE A 199 9.52 11.81 -13.31
N GLU A 200 10.27 12.37 -12.36
CA GLU A 200 11.05 13.62 -12.47
C GLU A 200 11.94 13.67 -13.73
N ASP A 201 12.68 12.60 -14.00
CA ASP A 201 13.57 12.50 -15.17
C ASP A 201 12.97 11.68 -16.33
N TYR A 202 11.76 11.12 -16.16
CA TYR A 202 11.20 10.14 -17.09
C TYR A 202 10.01 10.65 -17.90
N LEU A 203 8.95 11.12 -17.23
CA LEU A 203 7.71 11.55 -17.87
C LEU A 203 7.24 12.86 -17.21
N PRO A 204 7.56 14.03 -17.80
CA PRO A 204 7.20 15.33 -17.23
C PRO A 204 5.71 15.49 -16.92
N ASP A 205 4.83 15.03 -17.82
CA ASP A 205 3.38 15.09 -17.59
C ASP A 205 2.96 14.29 -16.34
N GLN A 206 3.60 13.14 -16.10
CA GLN A 206 3.31 12.30 -14.93
C GLN A 206 3.94 12.86 -13.66
N PHE A 207 5.09 13.54 -13.76
CA PHE A 207 5.67 14.30 -12.67
C PHE A 207 4.74 15.44 -12.24
N ASP A 208 4.18 16.19 -13.18
CA ASP A 208 3.24 17.28 -12.90
C ASP A 208 1.96 16.76 -12.22
N ILE A 209 1.42 15.63 -12.69
CA ILE A 209 0.28 14.97 -12.04
C ILE A 209 0.64 14.53 -10.60
N ALA A 210 1.78 13.86 -10.42
CA ALA A 210 2.24 13.40 -9.11
C ALA A 210 2.56 14.54 -8.12
N SER A 211 2.90 15.72 -8.63
CA SER A 211 3.22 16.92 -7.84
C SER A 211 1.97 17.58 -7.22
N ASN A 212 0.78 17.18 -7.64
CA ASN A 212 -0.48 17.78 -7.20
C ASN A 212 -1.42 16.75 -6.53
N PRO A 213 -0.97 16.03 -5.47
CA PRO A 213 -1.81 15.04 -4.82
C PRO A 213 -2.92 15.70 -3.99
N VAL A 214 -4.09 15.06 -3.96
CA VAL A 214 -5.16 15.39 -3.01
C VAL A 214 -5.05 14.46 -1.80
N ILE A 215 -4.68 15.00 -0.65
CA ILE A 215 -4.59 14.27 0.63
C ILE A 215 -5.47 14.97 1.66
N LYS A 216 -6.54 14.32 2.12
CA LYS A 216 -7.54 14.89 3.03
C LYS A 216 -8.00 13.84 4.05
N SER A 217 -8.52 14.32 5.18
CA SER A 217 -9.09 13.49 6.24
C SER A 217 -10.52 13.94 6.59
N SER A 218 -11.39 13.00 6.94
CA SER A 218 -12.74 13.27 7.45
C SER A 218 -13.13 12.21 8.48
N GLY A 219 -13.26 12.60 9.76
CA GLY A 219 -13.50 11.65 10.85
C GLY A 219 -12.41 10.59 10.93
N ARG A 220 -12.79 9.31 10.79
CA ARG A 220 -11.86 8.17 10.73
C ARG A 220 -11.36 7.84 9.33
N TYR A 221 -11.64 8.67 8.33
CA TYR A 221 -11.17 8.45 6.97
C TYR A 221 -9.98 9.33 6.64
N VAL A 222 -9.02 8.76 5.91
CA VAL A 222 -7.99 9.49 5.16
C VAL A 222 -8.04 8.99 3.72
N TYR A 223 -7.91 9.90 2.76
CA TYR A 223 -7.78 9.53 1.36
C TYR A 223 -6.66 10.31 0.68
N PHE A 224 -6.07 9.65 -0.31
CA PHE A 224 -4.96 10.12 -1.12
C PHE A 224 -5.27 9.82 -2.59
N VAL A 225 -5.12 10.82 -3.44
CA VAL A 225 -5.41 10.73 -4.87
C VAL A 225 -4.31 11.42 -5.66
N ILE A 226 -3.69 10.69 -6.59
CA ILE A 226 -2.92 11.22 -7.71
C ILE A 226 -3.67 10.84 -8.98
N ASP A 227 -4.16 11.85 -9.69
CA ASP A 227 -4.85 11.70 -10.96
C ASP A 227 -4.96 13.08 -11.61
N GLU A 228 -5.14 13.14 -12.93
CA GLU A 228 -5.43 14.41 -13.62
C GLU A 228 -6.76 15.05 -13.13
N ASN A 229 -7.68 14.24 -12.59
CA ASN A 229 -8.97 14.65 -12.02
C ASN A 229 -9.00 14.55 -10.48
N ALA A 230 -7.85 14.69 -9.80
CA ALA A 230 -7.73 14.39 -8.37
C ALA A 230 -8.74 15.14 -7.47
N GLU A 231 -9.06 16.40 -7.77
CA GLU A 231 -10.03 17.18 -6.98
C GLU A 231 -11.47 16.69 -7.16
N GLU A 232 -11.86 16.31 -8.37
CA GLU A 232 -13.18 15.73 -8.66
C GLU A 232 -13.35 14.36 -8.03
N ILE A 233 -12.32 13.51 -8.13
CA ILE A 233 -12.27 12.22 -7.43
C ILE A 233 -12.37 12.43 -5.92
N GLY A 234 -11.60 13.38 -5.37
CA GLY A 234 -11.67 13.75 -3.96
C GLY A 234 -13.08 14.19 -3.51
N LYS A 235 -13.83 14.90 -4.36
CA LYS A 235 -15.23 15.26 -4.09
C LYS A 235 -16.12 14.01 -4.02
N ILE A 236 -15.95 13.05 -4.93
CA ILE A 236 -16.71 11.78 -4.90
C ILE A 236 -16.43 11.03 -3.59
N ILE A 237 -15.15 10.87 -3.24
CA ILE A 237 -14.74 10.21 -1.99
C ILE A 237 -15.37 10.90 -0.79
N SER A 238 -15.21 12.23 -0.69
CA SER A 238 -15.76 13.01 0.42
C SER A 238 -17.29 12.93 0.53
N GLY A 239 -18.00 12.81 -0.60
CA GLY A 239 -19.46 12.68 -0.62
C GLY A 239 -19.97 11.29 -0.21
N CYS A 240 -19.09 10.29 -0.15
CA CYS A 240 -19.42 8.96 0.37
C CYS A 240 -19.24 8.85 1.89
N ILE A 241 -18.39 9.69 2.48
CA ILE A 241 -18.09 9.66 3.92
C ILE A 241 -19.18 10.44 4.67
N LYS A 242 -19.85 9.77 5.62
CA LYS A 242 -20.95 10.33 6.43
C LYS A 242 -20.48 10.87 7.77
#